data_AF-A0A453PJ72-F1
#
_entry.id   AF-A0A453PJ72-F1
#
_cell.length_a   1.000
_cell.length_b   1.000
_cell.length_c   1.000
_cell.angle_alpha   90.00
_cell.angle_beta   90.00
_cell.angle_gamma   90.00
#
_symmetry.space_group_name_H-M   'P 1'
#
loop_
_entity.id
_entity.type
_entity.pdbx_description
1 polymer ?
#
loop_
_entity_poly.entity_id
_entity_poly.type
_entity_poly.pdbx_seq_one_letter_code
_entity_poly.pdbx_strand_id
1 'polypeptide(L)'
;MVEAGYVDNLRQAFSRYLYDGGPAYAIGSEPAGESVVQLICRTGGIAVLAHPWALKNPAPVIKDLKAAGLHAIEVYRSDGKLSGLSDLADTYELLKLGGSDYHGRDDKEEPDIGSVDLPVLAFFRFLEAAQPIWCNAIKEIFANTTERTGLNGPKECHRTSSVDDLCNMCLSSPELEETDDSEVEVLRTEFADIILSNRSCKTLTEQRAEITSLLH
;
A
#
# COMPACT_ATOMS: atom_id res chain seq x y z
N MET A 1 18.18 -2.21 -27.23
CA MET A 1 18.32 -3.47 -27.99
C MET A 1 17.30 -3.57 -29.11
N VAL A 2 16.01 -3.32 -28.81
CA VAL A 2 14.94 -3.29 -29.81
C VAL A 2 15.13 -2.15 -30.83
N GLU A 3 15.22 -0.90 -30.38
CA GLU A 3 15.42 0.26 -31.28
C GLU A 3 16.71 0.18 -32.10
N ALA A 4 17.74 -0.44 -31.53
CA ALA A 4 19.03 -0.65 -32.20
C ALA A 4 19.02 -1.84 -33.19
N GLY A 5 17.88 -2.53 -33.36
CA GLY A 5 17.69 -3.60 -34.34
C GLY A 5 18.36 -4.94 -34.01
N TYR A 6 18.84 -5.15 -32.77
CA TYR A 6 19.48 -6.40 -32.35
C TYR A 6 18.47 -7.51 -31.99
N VAL A 7 17.25 -7.12 -31.67
CA VAL A 7 16.15 -8.02 -31.31
C VAL A 7 14.82 -7.47 -31.81
N ASP A 8 13.88 -8.35 -32.14
CA ASP A 8 12.58 -8.01 -32.74
C ASP A 8 11.58 -7.43 -31.73
N ASN A 9 11.70 -7.82 -30.45
CA ASN A 9 10.81 -7.35 -29.37
C ASN A 9 11.45 -7.60 -27.99
N LEU A 10 10.81 -7.08 -26.94
CA LEU A 10 11.32 -7.16 -25.57
C LEU A 10 11.38 -8.61 -25.06
N ARG A 11 10.40 -9.44 -25.42
CA ARG A 11 10.39 -10.87 -25.08
C ARG A 11 11.62 -11.59 -25.63
N GLN A 12 12.04 -11.24 -26.84
CA GLN A 12 13.27 -11.76 -27.43
C GLN A 12 14.52 -11.25 -26.70
N ALA A 13 14.53 -9.99 -26.24
CA ALA A 13 15.62 -9.45 -25.43
C ALA A 13 15.81 -10.24 -24.12
N PHE A 14 14.72 -10.45 -23.37
CA PHE A 14 14.74 -11.22 -22.12
C PHE A 14 15.13 -12.68 -22.35
N SER A 15 14.53 -13.34 -23.33
CA SER A 15 14.81 -14.77 -23.58
C SER A 15 16.22 -15.05 -24.12
N ARG A 16 16.84 -14.13 -24.87
CA ARG A 16 18.17 -14.36 -25.47
C ARG A 16 19.34 -13.79 -24.66
N TYR A 17 19.14 -12.67 -23.99
CA TYR A 17 20.25 -11.89 -23.41
C TYR A 17 20.10 -11.59 -21.94
N LEU A 18 18.90 -11.20 -21.48
CA LEU A 18 18.68 -10.60 -20.17
C LEU A 18 18.07 -11.56 -19.12
N TYR A 19 17.98 -12.86 -19.40
CA TYR A 19 17.51 -13.86 -18.42
C TYR A 19 18.57 -14.14 -17.35
N ASP A 20 18.18 -14.77 -16.24
CA ASP A 20 19.10 -15.18 -15.17
C ASP A 20 20.25 -16.05 -15.70
N GLY A 21 21.48 -15.53 -15.62
CA GLY A 21 22.68 -16.19 -16.14
C GLY A 21 22.90 -16.02 -17.66
N GLY A 22 22.12 -15.16 -18.31
CA GLY A 22 22.24 -14.85 -19.72
C GLY A 22 23.46 -13.97 -20.07
N PRO A 23 23.78 -13.82 -21.38
CA PRO A 23 24.96 -13.11 -21.86
C PRO A 23 25.10 -11.65 -21.39
N ALA A 24 23.98 -10.99 -21.11
CA ALA A 24 23.92 -9.61 -20.64
C ALA A 24 23.30 -9.50 -19.25
N TYR A 25 23.23 -10.60 -18.50
CA TYR A 25 22.79 -10.61 -17.12
C TYR A 25 23.87 -10.07 -16.19
N ALA A 26 23.52 -9.07 -15.39
CA ALA A 26 24.36 -8.56 -14.32
C ALA A 26 23.62 -8.74 -13.00
N ILE A 27 24.28 -9.35 -12.02
CA ILE A 27 23.71 -9.54 -10.69
C ILE A 27 23.69 -8.18 -9.97
N GLY A 28 22.50 -7.68 -9.67
CA GLY A 28 22.30 -6.52 -8.81
C GLY A 28 22.54 -6.86 -7.34
N SER A 29 22.85 -5.84 -6.53
CA SER A 29 22.84 -5.97 -5.06
C SER A 29 21.48 -5.57 -4.53
N GLU A 30 20.57 -6.53 -4.43
CA GLU A 30 19.24 -6.30 -3.85
C GLU A 30 19.26 -6.56 -2.33
N PRO A 31 18.54 -5.74 -1.54
CA PRO A 31 18.36 -6.03 -0.12
C PRO A 31 17.57 -7.33 0.08
N ALA A 32 17.81 -8.00 1.20
CA ALA A 32 17.00 -9.18 1.57
C ALA A 32 15.52 -8.79 1.69
N GLY A 33 14.63 -9.61 1.13
CA GLY A 33 13.19 -9.33 1.08
C GLY A 33 12.59 -9.08 2.47
N GLU A 34 13.03 -9.83 3.47
CA GLU A 34 12.62 -9.66 4.88
C GLU A 34 12.99 -8.27 5.42
N SER A 35 14.17 -7.77 5.05
CA SER A 35 14.63 -6.43 5.46
C SER A 35 13.79 -5.34 4.80
N VAL A 36 13.36 -5.54 3.55
CA VAL A 36 12.46 -4.63 2.83
C VAL A 36 11.07 -4.64 3.48
N VAL A 37 10.52 -5.82 3.79
CA VAL A 37 9.25 -5.94 4.50
C VAL A 37 9.30 -5.20 5.83
N GLN A 38 10.32 -5.45 6.65
CA GLN A 38 10.50 -4.78 7.94
C GLN A 38 10.64 -3.26 7.79
N LEU A 39 11.34 -2.79 6.75
CA LEU A 39 11.46 -1.37 6.46
C LEU A 39 10.09 -0.75 6.16
N ILE A 40 9.31 -1.36 5.25
CA ILE A 40 7.97 -0.90 4.89
C ILE A 40 7.08 -0.82 6.14
N CYS A 41 7.07 -1.88 6.96
CA CYS A 41 6.26 -1.93 8.17
C CYS A 41 6.68 -0.84 9.17
N ARG A 42 7.99 -0.65 9.39
CA ARG A 42 8.51 0.38 10.31
C ARG A 42 8.18 1.79 9.86
N THR A 43 8.04 2.04 8.55
CA THR A 43 7.66 3.34 8.02
C THR A 43 6.14 3.54 7.91
N GLY A 44 5.34 2.65 8.52
CA GLY A 44 3.88 2.77 8.49
C GLY A 44 3.24 2.36 7.16
N GLY A 45 3.92 1.53 6.37
CA GLY A 45 3.43 1.01 5.10
C GLY A 45 2.84 -0.40 5.21
N ILE A 46 2.11 -0.79 4.17
CA ILE A 46 1.59 -2.15 4.00
C ILE A 46 2.49 -2.90 3.02
N ALA A 47 3.24 -3.88 3.52
CA ALA A 47 4.07 -4.74 2.70
C ALA A 47 3.21 -5.78 1.93
N VAL A 48 3.32 -5.76 0.59
CA VAL A 48 2.62 -6.65 -0.34
C VAL A 48 3.63 -7.35 -1.24
N LEU A 49 3.54 -8.68 -1.37
CA LEU A 49 4.33 -9.43 -2.35
C LEU A 49 3.66 -9.35 -3.72
N ALA A 50 4.24 -8.56 -4.61
CA ALA A 50 3.78 -8.41 -5.99
C ALA A 50 4.09 -9.66 -6.81
N HIS A 51 3.19 -9.98 -7.76
CA HIS A 51 3.31 -11.02 -8.78
C HIS A 51 4.06 -12.29 -8.35
N PRO A 52 3.66 -12.98 -7.25
CA PRO A 52 4.40 -14.12 -6.70
C PRO A 52 4.48 -15.33 -7.64
N TRP A 53 3.65 -15.37 -8.69
CA TRP A 53 3.74 -16.36 -9.76
C TRP A 53 5.02 -16.28 -10.59
N ALA A 54 5.76 -15.17 -10.54
CA ALA A 54 7.08 -15.06 -11.16
C ALA A 54 8.17 -15.84 -10.40
N LEU A 55 7.90 -16.21 -9.14
CA LEU A 55 8.84 -16.99 -8.32
C LEU A 55 8.79 -18.47 -8.71
N LYS A 56 9.97 -19.11 -8.78
CA LYS A 56 10.08 -20.56 -9.02
C LYS A 56 9.41 -21.39 -7.92
N ASN A 57 9.50 -20.94 -6.66
CA ASN A 57 8.87 -21.59 -5.52
C ASN A 57 8.37 -20.52 -4.52
N PRO A 58 7.11 -20.06 -4.66
CA PRO A 58 6.59 -18.96 -3.84
C PRO A 58 6.33 -19.35 -2.39
N ALA A 59 6.01 -20.61 -2.09
CA ALA A 59 5.61 -21.04 -0.74
C ALA A 59 6.66 -20.76 0.37
N PRO A 60 7.95 -21.13 0.25
CA PRO A 60 8.95 -20.80 1.27
C PRO A 60 9.17 -19.29 1.38
N VAL A 61 9.18 -18.57 0.25
CA VAL A 61 9.35 -17.11 0.25
C VAL A 61 8.21 -16.43 1.00
N ILE A 62 6.96 -16.79 0.72
CA ILE A 62 5.78 -16.26 1.42
C ILE A 62 5.87 -16.54 2.92
N LYS A 63 6.30 -17.74 3.32
CA LYS A 63 6.47 -18.11 4.72
C LYS A 63 7.50 -17.21 5.42
N ASP A 64 8.66 -17.01 4.80
CA ASP A 64 9.75 -16.24 5.38
C ASP A 64 9.40 -14.75 5.45
N LEU A 65 8.78 -14.20 4.39
CA LEU A 65 8.28 -12.82 4.38
C LEU A 65 7.13 -12.61 5.37
N LYS A 66 6.23 -13.59 5.55
CA LYS A 66 5.19 -13.53 6.59
C LYS A 66 5.82 -13.41 7.98
N ALA A 67 6.86 -14.19 8.26
CA ALA A 67 7.58 -14.09 9.53
C ALA A 67 8.26 -12.72 9.72
N ALA A 68 8.60 -12.02 8.63
CA ALA A 68 9.14 -10.67 8.63
C ALA A 68 8.08 -9.54 8.76
N GLY A 69 6.78 -9.86 8.67
CA GLY A 69 5.68 -8.90 8.77
C GLY A 69 4.92 -8.62 7.48
N LEU A 70 4.97 -9.51 6.49
CA LEU A 70 4.19 -9.36 5.25
C LEU A 70 2.68 -9.33 5.54
N HIS A 71 1.97 -8.39 4.91
CA HIS A 71 0.53 -8.19 5.12
C HIS A 71 -0.33 -8.83 4.04
N ALA A 72 0.15 -8.80 2.79
CA ALA A 72 -0.64 -9.22 1.64
C ALA A 72 0.21 -9.86 0.54
N ILE A 73 -0.45 -10.58 -0.36
CA ILE A 73 0.15 -11.04 -1.61
C ILE A 73 -0.81 -10.80 -2.76
N GLU A 74 -0.28 -10.68 -3.97
CA GLU A 74 -1.10 -10.67 -5.17
C GLU A 74 -1.59 -12.09 -5.51
N VAL A 75 -2.90 -12.21 -5.71
CA VAL A 75 -3.57 -13.44 -6.15
C VAL A 75 -4.48 -13.22 -7.34
N TYR A 76 -4.87 -11.97 -7.61
CA TYR A 76 -5.71 -11.57 -8.74
C TYR A 76 -4.84 -10.98 -9.85
N ARG A 77 -5.13 -11.39 -11.08
CA ARG A 77 -4.49 -10.99 -12.34
C ARG A 77 -5.55 -10.73 -13.40
N SER A 78 -5.14 -10.24 -14.56
CA SER A 78 -6.02 -9.99 -15.70
C SER A 78 -6.71 -11.26 -16.22
N ASP A 79 -6.07 -12.43 -16.06
CA ASP A 79 -6.61 -13.74 -16.42
C ASP A 79 -7.35 -14.45 -15.26
N GLY A 80 -7.52 -13.76 -14.13
CA GLY A 80 -8.33 -14.19 -13.01
C GLY A 80 -7.55 -14.46 -11.72
N LYS A 81 -8.13 -15.33 -10.87
CA LYS A 81 -7.62 -15.63 -9.53
C LYS A 81 -6.79 -16.90 -9.52
N LEU A 82 -5.57 -16.84 -9.00
CA LEU A 82 -4.69 -18.00 -8.86
C LEU A 82 -5.01 -18.78 -7.57
N SER A 83 -5.67 -19.93 -7.71
CA SER A 83 -6.15 -20.74 -6.57
C SER A 83 -5.04 -21.13 -5.60
N GLY A 84 -3.91 -21.65 -6.09
CA GLY A 84 -2.81 -22.07 -5.23
C GLY A 84 -2.19 -20.92 -4.40
N LEU A 85 -2.14 -19.71 -4.96
CA LEU A 85 -1.69 -18.52 -4.21
C LEU A 85 -2.77 -18.03 -3.24
N SER A 86 -4.05 -18.12 -3.61
CA SER A 86 -5.15 -17.85 -2.68
C SER A 86 -5.11 -18.77 -1.47
N ASP A 87 -4.83 -20.06 -1.66
CA ASP A 87 -4.76 -21.04 -0.57
C ASP A 87 -3.56 -20.79 0.34
N LEU A 88 -2.42 -20.37 -0.25
CA LEU A 88 -1.26 -19.92 0.52
C LEU A 88 -1.57 -18.64 1.31
N ALA A 89 -2.27 -17.67 0.72
CA ALA A 89 -2.70 -16.48 1.42
C ALA A 89 -3.62 -16.82 2.61
N ASP A 90 -4.56 -17.75 2.44
CA ASP A 90 -5.41 -18.23 3.54
C ASP A 90 -4.59 -18.93 4.63
N THR A 91 -3.65 -19.78 4.24
CA THR A 91 -2.77 -20.53 5.17
C THR A 91 -1.94 -19.61 6.06
N TYR A 92 -1.47 -18.49 5.52
CA TYR A 92 -0.62 -17.53 6.23
C TYR A 92 -1.36 -16.29 6.72
N GLU A 93 -2.70 -16.28 6.64
CA GLU A 93 -3.55 -15.14 7.02
C GLU A 93 -3.06 -13.83 6.38
N LEU A 94 -2.91 -13.86 5.06
CA LEU A 94 -2.48 -12.74 4.23
C LEU A 94 -3.67 -12.18 3.44
N LEU A 95 -3.70 -10.87 3.29
CA LEU A 95 -4.67 -10.20 2.42
C LEU A 95 -4.39 -10.59 0.95
N LYS A 96 -5.47 -10.61 0.17
CA LYS A 96 -5.47 -11.02 -1.23
C LYS A 96 -5.68 -9.81 -2.12
N LEU A 97 -4.64 -9.39 -2.83
CA LEU A 97 -4.65 -8.21 -3.67
C LEU A 97 -4.39 -8.56 -5.15
N GLY A 98 -4.39 -7.54 -6.00
CA GLY A 98 -4.02 -7.64 -7.40
C GLY A 98 -3.78 -6.25 -7.99
N GLY A 99 -2.96 -6.21 -9.02
CA GLY A 99 -2.64 -5.01 -9.79
C GLY A 99 -2.39 -5.39 -11.25
N SER A 100 -2.61 -4.45 -12.17
CA SER A 100 -2.45 -4.73 -13.60
C SER A 100 -1.00 -4.96 -14.01
N ASP A 101 -0.02 -4.46 -13.26
CA ASP A 101 1.40 -4.50 -13.65
C ASP A 101 1.61 -3.86 -15.04
N TYR A 102 0.92 -2.74 -15.27
CA TYR A 102 0.96 -1.99 -16.53
C TYR A 102 2.23 -1.13 -16.62
N HIS A 103 2.97 -1.23 -17.72
CA HIS A 103 4.19 -0.46 -17.98
C HIS A 103 4.10 0.51 -19.17
N GLY A 104 2.93 0.70 -19.78
CA GLY A 104 2.75 1.74 -20.82
C GLY A 104 3.34 1.37 -22.17
N ARG A 105 3.27 0.11 -22.55
CA ARG A 105 3.94 -0.45 -23.72
C ARG A 105 2.94 -0.54 -24.88
N ASP A 106 3.39 -0.18 -26.07
CA ASP A 106 2.58 -0.23 -27.30
C ASP A 106 2.36 -1.66 -27.85
N ASP A 107 2.66 -2.71 -27.07
CA ASP A 107 2.45 -4.10 -27.46
C ASP A 107 1.11 -4.66 -26.95
N LYS A 108 0.39 -5.38 -27.82
CA LYS A 108 -0.94 -5.96 -27.53
C LYS A 108 -0.93 -7.08 -26.47
N GLU A 109 0.22 -7.37 -25.88
CA GLU A 109 0.38 -8.44 -24.89
C GLU A 109 0.43 -7.90 -23.45
N GLU A 110 0.49 -6.58 -23.27
CA GLU A 110 0.47 -5.97 -21.94
C GLU A 110 -0.97 -5.86 -21.38
N PRO A 111 -1.19 -6.14 -20.08
CA PRO A 111 -2.45 -5.88 -19.41
C PRO A 111 -2.79 -4.38 -19.34
N ASP A 112 -4.02 -3.99 -19.71
CA ASP A 112 -4.49 -2.61 -19.61
C ASP A 112 -4.53 -2.09 -18.15
N ILE A 113 -4.47 -0.77 -17.99
CA ILE A 113 -4.67 -0.14 -16.68
C ILE A 113 -6.02 -0.55 -16.07
N GLY A 114 -5.99 -1.03 -14.82
CA GLY A 114 -7.20 -1.47 -14.12
C GLY A 114 -7.81 -2.77 -14.66
N SER A 115 -7.10 -3.54 -15.48
CA SER A 115 -7.60 -4.81 -16.05
C SER A 115 -7.76 -5.96 -15.04
N VAL A 116 -7.54 -5.72 -13.75
CA VAL A 116 -7.59 -6.76 -12.71
C VAL A 116 -8.80 -6.53 -11.83
N ASP A 117 -9.73 -7.48 -11.90
CA ASP A 117 -10.92 -7.47 -11.05
C ASP A 117 -10.55 -7.88 -9.62
N LEU A 118 -10.54 -6.90 -8.71
CA LEU A 118 -10.39 -7.13 -7.29
C LEU A 118 -11.78 -7.22 -6.63
N PRO A 119 -12.12 -8.32 -5.92
CA PRO A 119 -13.38 -8.40 -5.20
C PRO A 119 -13.49 -7.26 -4.18
N VAL A 120 -14.63 -6.58 -4.18
CA VAL A 120 -14.89 -5.44 -3.27
C VAL A 120 -14.61 -5.77 -1.81
N LEU A 121 -14.91 -7.00 -1.38
CA LEU A 121 -14.62 -7.46 -0.03
C LEU A 121 -13.10 -7.53 0.27
N ALA A 122 -12.29 -7.91 -0.72
CA ALA A 122 -10.83 -7.93 -0.56
C ALA A 122 -10.29 -6.50 -0.39
N PHE A 123 -10.83 -5.54 -1.13
CA PHE A 123 -10.52 -4.12 -0.96
C PHE A 123 -10.90 -3.59 0.44
N PHE A 124 -12.10 -3.89 0.93
CA PHE A 124 -12.49 -3.48 2.29
C PHE A 124 -11.63 -4.11 3.38
N ARG A 125 -11.24 -5.38 3.23
CA ARG A 125 -10.31 -6.05 4.17
C ARG A 125 -8.94 -5.40 4.16
N PHE A 126 -8.49 -4.95 3.00
CA PHE A 126 -7.26 -4.17 2.90
C PHE A 126 -7.38 -2.83 3.63
N LEU A 127 -8.45 -2.06 3.41
CA LEU A 127 -8.64 -0.79 4.10
C LEU A 127 -8.75 -0.96 5.62
N GLU A 128 -9.47 -1.98 6.09
CA GLU A 128 -9.61 -2.28 7.52
C GLU A 128 -8.25 -2.56 8.19
N ALA A 129 -7.33 -3.22 7.49
CA ALA A 129 -5.98 -3.46 7.97
C ALA A 129 -5.07 -2.23 7.83
N ALA A 130 -5.21 -1.48 6.74
CA ALA A 130 -4.30 -0.39 6.38
C ALA A 130 -4.57 0.91 7.14
N GLN A 131 -5.84 1.25 7.35
CA GLN A 131 -6.26 2.49 8.00
C GLN A 131 -5.60 2.73 9.38
N PRO A 132 -5.61 1.78 10.34
CA PRO A 132 -4.97 2.01 11.63
C PRO A 132 -3.44 2.18 11.51
N ILE A 133 -2.80 1.48 10.57
CA ILE A 133 -1.36 1.59 10.31
C ILE A 133 -1.02 2.99 9.80
N TRP A 134 -1.77 3.47 8.80
CA TRP A 134 -1.58 4.82 8.25
C TRP A 134 -1.89 5.92 9.27
N CYS A 135 -3.02 5.84 9.98
CA CYS A 135 -3.35 6.86 10.99
C CYS A 135 -2.30 6.92 12.11
N ASN A 136 -1.72 5.79 12.53
CA ASN A 136 -0.62 5.78 13.50
C ASN A 136 0.66 6.40 12.93
N ALA A 137 1.03 6.04 11.70
CA ALA A 137 2.21 6.61 11.03
C ALA A 137 2.10 8.13 10.88
N ILE A 138 0.93 8.61 10.47
CA ILE A 138 0.64 10.05 10.34
C ILE A 138 0.77 10.75 11.70
N LYS A 139 0.19 10.18 12.77
CA LYS A 139 0.32 10.72 14.14
C LYS A 139 1.79 10.82 14.58
N GLU A 140 2.61 9.80 14.31
CA GLU A 140 4.04 9.80 14.64
C GLU A 140 4.82 10.86 13.84
N ILE A 141 4.53 11.02 12.55
CA ILE A 141 5.15 12.05 11.70
C ILE A 141 4.87 13.45 12.26
N PHE A 142 3.61 13.73 12.64
CA PHE A 142 3.26 15.02 13.23
C PHE A 142 3.93 15.25 14.59
N ALA A 143 3.91 14.27 15.49
CA ALA A 143 4.55 14.39 16.80
C ALA A 143 6.06 14.72 16.67
N ASN A 144 6.76 14.03 15.78
CA ASN A 144 8.18 14.26 15.51
C ASN A 144 8.48 15.62 14.85
N THR A 145 7.50 16.21 14.17
CA THR A 145 7.65 17.52 13.50
C THR A 145 7.48 18.66 14.51
N THR A 146 6.52 18.56 15.43
CA THR A 146 6.27 19.56 16.49
C THR A 146 7.46 19.72 17.44
N GLU A 147 8.16 18.62 17.75
CA GLU A 147 9.39 18.66 18.57
C GLU A 147 10.55 19.38 17.86
N ARG A 148 10.55 19.42 16.53
CA ARG A 148 11.61 20.06 15.72
C ARG A 148 11.38 21.55 15.47
N THR A 149 10.14 22.02 15.48
CA THR A 149 9.80 23.40 15.09
C THR A 149 9.73 24.40 16.25
N GLY A 150 9.59 23.97 17.51
CA GLY A 150 9.71 24.87 18.68
C GLY A 150 8.77 26.09 18.69
N LEU A 151 7.66 26.05 17.93
CA LEU A 151 6.72 27.16 17.80
C LEU A 151 5.63 27.06 18.86
N ASN A 152 5.64 28.01 19.80
CA ASN A 152 4.49 28.33 20.64
C ASN A 152 3.39 28.94 19.75
N GLY A 153 2.38 28.15 19.40
CA GLY A 153 1.27 28.58 18.53
C GLY A 153 0.29 29.56 19.19
N PRO A 154 -0.27 30.55 18.45
CA PRO A 154 -1.29 31.47 18.94
C PRO A 154 -2.72 30.93 18.80
N LYS A 155 -3.62 31.61 19.51
CA LYS A 155 -5.01 31.27 19.81
C LYS A 155 -5.96 31.36 18.61
N GLU A 156 -6.93 30.45 18.62
CA GLU A 156 -8.28 30.54 18.04
C GLU A 156 -8.48 30.22 16.54
N CYS A 157 -8.92 28.99 16.24
CA CYS A 157 -9.86 28.69 15.14
C CYS A 157 -10.66 27.40 15.42
N HIS A 158 -11.73 27.16 14.66
CA HIS A 158 -12.91 26.37 15.05
C HIS A 158 -12.68 24.86 15.29
N ARG A 159 -13.37 24.33 16.33
CA ARG A 159 -13.25 22.96 16.86
C ARG A 159 -13.77 21.90 15.88
N THR A 160 -12.91 20.95 15.52
CA THR A 160 -13.31 19.58 15.19
C THR A 160 -13.05 18.67 16.40
N SER A 161 -13.91 17.68 16.62
CA SER A 161 -14.06 16.98 17.91
C SER A 161 -13.17 15.74 18.09
N SER A 162 -12.49 15.25 17.05
CA SER A 162 -11.64 14.08 17.17
C SER A 162 -10.62 13.92 16.04
N VAL A 163 -9.45 13.35 16.36
CA VAL A 163 -8.44 12.93 15.37
C VAL A 163 -9.03 11.88 14.41
N ASP A 164 -10.01 11.10 14.88
CA ASP A 164 -10.72 10.13 14.06
C ASP A 164 -11.65 10.81 13.04
N ASP A 165 -12.21 11.98 13.37
CA ASP A 165 -13.03 12.77 12.45
C ASP A 165 -12.18 13.30 11.28
N LEU A 166 -10.91 13.64 11.54
CA LEU A 166 -9.98 14.12 10.51
C LEU A 166 -9.37 13.00 9.65
N CYS A 167 -8.98 11.85 10.23
CA CYS A 167 -8.59 10.69 9.41
C CYS A 167 -9.75 10.29 8.47
N ASN A 168 -11.00 10.36 8.92
CA ASN A 168 -12.17 10.13 8.08
C ASN A 168 -12.38 11.25 7.03
N MET A 169 -12.11 12.51 7.35
CA MET A 169 -12.22 13.64 6.42
C MET A 169 -11.19 13.55 5.28
N CYS A 170 -9.92 13.25 5.57
CA CYS A 170 -8.88 13.07 4.55
C CYS A 170 -9.16 11.87 3.63
N LEU A 171 -9.80 10.81 4.14
CA LEU A 171 -10.18 9.63 3.34
C LEU A 171 -11.47 9.82 2.53
N SER A 172 -12.22 10.91 2.76
CA SER A 172 -13.50 11.20 2.08
C SER A 172 -13.44 12.37 1.09
N SER A 173 -12.33 13.10 1.02
CA SER A 173 -12.10 14.13 -0.01
C SER A 173 -11.45 13.52 -1.27
N PRO A 174 -12.09 13.55 -2.46
CA PRO A 174 -11.57 12.92 -3.67
C PRO A 174 -10.58 13.77 -4.48
N GLU A 175 -10.17 14.95 -3.99
CA GLU A 175 -9.42 15.92 -4.79
C GLU A 175 -8.05 16.20 -4.16
N LEU A 176 -7.03 15.47 -4.64
CA LEU A 176 -5.64 15.85 -4.49
C LEU A 176 -5.28 16.80 -5.63
N GLU A 177 -5.65 18.06 -5.50
CA GLU A 177 -4.89 19.13 -6.15
C GLU A 177 -3.73 19.54 -5.24
N GLU A 178 -2.61 19.94 -5.84
CA GLU A 178 -1.41 20.38 -5.13
C GLU A 178 -1.78 21.51 -4.17
N THR A 179 -1.86 21.19 -2.88
CA THR A 179 -2.20 22.14 -1.83
C THR A 179 -0.99 23.02 -1.54
N ASP A 180 -1.21 24.33 -1.62
CA ASP A 180 -0.22 25.37 -1.32
C ASP A 180 0.33 25.17 0.11
N ASP A 181 1.63 25.46 0.33
CA ASP A 181 2.31 25.25 1.62
C ASP A 181 1.57 25.93 2.80
N SER A 182 0.76 26.95 2.51
CA SER A 182 -0.08 27.64 3.49
C SER A 182 -1.27 26.79 4.00
N GLU A 183 -1.89 25.97 3.15
CA GLU A 183 -3.01 25.10 3.53
C GLU A 183 -2.54 23.90 4.36
N VAL A 184 -1.36 23.37 4.05
CA VAL A 184 -0.71 22.31 4.83
C VAL A 184 -0.38 22.81 6.24
N GLU A 185 0.02 24.08 6.38
CA GLU A 185 0.37 24.67 7.69
C GLU A 185 -0.88 24.97 8.55
N VAL A 186 -2.00 25.33 7.92
CA VAL A 186 -3.31 25.46 8.59
C VAL A 186 -3.77 24.09 9.09
N LEU A 187 -3.75 23.06 8.23
CA LEU A 187 -4.10 21.69 8.61
C LEU A 187 -3.21 21.15 9.73
N ARG A 188 -1.90 21.44 9.70
CA ARG A 188 -0.95 21.10 10.76
C ARG A 188 -1.32 21.70 12.11
N THR A 189 -1.73 22.97 12.11
CA THR A 189 -2.08 23.70 13.33
C THR A 189 -3.38 23.16 13.93
N GLU A 190 -4.40 22.93 13.11
CA GLU A 190 -5.66 22.33 13.55
C GLU A 190 -5.45 20.92 14.12
N PHE A 191 -4.56 20.12 13.52
CA PHE A 191 -4.27 18.75 13.98
C PHE A 191 -3.58 18.69 15.34
N ALA A 192 -2.62 19.60 15.58
CA ALA A 192 -1.86 19.65 16.83
C ALA A 192 -2.76 19.94 18.04
N ASP A 193 -3.77 20.81 17.87
CA ASP A 193 -4.73 21.16 18.91
C ASP A 193 -5.66 20.00 19.27
N ILE A 194 -6.00 19.13 18.31
CA ILE A 194 -6.89 17.99 18.52
C ILE A 194 -6.18 16.86 19.27
N ILE A 195 -4.89 16.60 18.98
CA ILE A 195 -4.08 15.60 19.69
C ILE A 195 -3.91 15.96 21.18
N LEU A 196 -3.78 17.26 21.49
CA LEU A 196 -3.69 17.73 22.88
C LEU A 196 -5.02 17.60 23.64
N SER A 197 -6.14 17.51 22.91
CA SER A 197 -7.50 17.53 23.46
C SER A 197 -8.09 16.13 23.71
N ASN A 198 -7.74 15.12 22.91
CA ASN A 198 -8.36 13.78 22.99
C ASN A 198 -7.49 12.74 23.71
N ARG A 199 -7.72 12.59 25.03
CA ARG A 199 -7.23 11.45 25.84
C ARG A 199 -8.17 10.24 25.90
N SER A 200 -9.23 10.18 25.10
CA SER A 200 -10.15 9.03 25.11
C SER A 200 -10.95 8.95 23.83
N CYS A 201 -10.74 7.93 22.99
CA CYS A 201 -11.64 7.65 21.87
C CYS A 201 -12.18 6.21 21.91
N LYS A 202 -13.46 6.07 21.56
CA LYS A 202 -14.22 4.81 21.57
C LYS A 202 -13.91 3.97 20.33
N THR A 203 -14.13 2.66 20.44
CA THR A 203 -13.69 1.64 19.48
C THR A 203 -14.66 1.41 18.31
N LEU A 204 -14.09 1.13 17.14
CA LEU A 204 -14.70 0.80 15.82
C LEU A 204 -15.78 -0.30 15.81
N THR A 205 -15.99 -0.98 16.94
CA THR A 205 -17.08 -1.94 17.14
C THR A 205 -18.46 -1.30 17.01
N GLU A 206 -18.58 -0.01 17.36
CA GLU A 206 -19.84 0.74 17.28
C GLU A 206 -20.22 1.06 15.81
N GLN A 207 -19.25 1.29 14.92
CA GLN A 207 -19.50 1.59 13.50
C GLN A 207 -19.92 0.36 12.67
N ARG A 208 -19.54 -0.85 13.08
CA ARG A 208 -19.95 -2.11 12.42
C ARG A 208 -21.45 -2.40 12.57
N ALA A 209 -22.09 -1.89 13.62
CA ALA A 209 -23.52 -2.10 13.86
C ALA A 209 -24.40 -1.32 12.87
N GLU A 210 -24.00 -0.11 12.48
CA GLU A 210 -24.76 0.72 11.54
C GLU A 210 -24.77 0.12 10.13
N ILE A 211 -23.63 -0.37 9.64
CA ILE A 211 -23.54 -0.95 8.28
C ILE A 211 -24.34 -2.25 8.17
N THR A 212 -24.43 -3.04 9.25
CA THR A 212 -25.21 -4.29 9.24
C THR A 212 -26.73 -4.02 9.19
N SER A 213 -27.18 -2.86 9.68
CA SER A 213 -28.60 -2.46 9.64
C SER A 213 -29.05 -1.94 8.26
N LEU A 214 -28.12 -1.54 7.40
CA LEU A 214 -28.41 -1.03 6.05
C LEU A 214 -28.55 -2.14 4.98
N LEU A 215 -28.28 -3.40 5.35
CA LEU A 215 -28.35 -4.57 4.48
C LEU A 215 -29.58 -5.47 4.73
N HIS A 216 -30.60 -4.99 5.46
CA HIS A 216 -31.89 -5.66 5.64
C HIS A 216 -33.06 -4.80 5.15
#